data_AF-A0A552H8X8-F1
#
_entry.id   AF-A0A552H8X8-F1
#
_cell.length_a   1.000
_cell.length_b   1.000
_cell.length_c   1.000
_cell.angle_alpha   90.00
_cell.angle_beta   90.00
_cell.angle_gamma   90.00
#
_symmetry.space_group_name_H-M   'P 1'
#
loop_
_entity.id
_entity.type
_entity.pdbx_description
1 polymer ?
#
loop_
_entity_poly.entity_id
_entity_poly.type
_entity_poly.pdbx_seq_one_letter_code
_entity_poly.pdbx_strand_id
1 'polypeptide(L)'
;MEKAYSFRFYPTPEQESLLRRTLGCVRLVYNKALHERTQAWYEKQERIGYAQTSSMLTEWKKQEELEFLNEVSCVPLPQGLRHLQTAFTNFFAGRTKYPNFRKKHQGGSAEFTKSAFKFKDKQIYLAKCTEPLPIRWSRQIPEACEPSTVTVRLHPSGRWHISIRFDDPTIKPLPPTDKAIGIDLGISSLVITSDGDKVSNPKHFTKHYQRLRRASKNLSRKKKGSKNREKARIKVAKIHAQITDSRKDHLHKLTTQLVRENQTIVVENLAVKNLVKNPK
;
A
#
# COMPACT_ATOMS: atom_id res chain seq x y z
N MET A 1 1.41 16.98 13.33
CA MET A 1 0.53 15.80 13.14
C MET A 1 1.13 14.93 12.04
N GLU A 2 1.33 13.63 12.29
CA GLU A 2 1.89 12.74 11.25
C GLU A 2 0.92 12.55 10.09
N LYS A 3 1.41 12.77 8.87
CA LYS A 3 0.63 12.57 7.64
C LYS A 3 1.48 11.97 6.54
N ALA A 4 0.86 11.12 5.73
CA ALA A 4 1.52 10.57 4.55
C ALA A 4 0.84 11.06 3.27
N TYR A 5 1.62 11.64 2.36
CA TYR A 5 1.19 12.01 1.02
C TYR A 5 1.72 11.02 0.00
N SER A 6 0.88 10.60 -0.96
CA SER A 6 1.29 9.70 -2.02
C SER A 6 1.31 10.40 -3.38
N PHE A 7 2.42 10.25 -4.09
CA PHE A 7 2.66 10.86 -5.40
C PHE A 7 3.01 9.80 -6.45
N ARG A 8 2.64 10.08 -7.70
CA ARG A 8 3.14 9.33 -8.85
C ARG A 8 4.57 9.75 -9.13
N PHE A 9 5.42 8.80 -9.50
CA PHE A 9 6.73 9.10 -10.07
C PHE A 9 7.03 8.16 -11.23
N TYR A 10 7.98 8.55 -12.05
CA TYR A 10 8.37 7.83 -13.27
C TYR A 10 9.88 7.62 -13.23
N PRO A 11 10.35 6.50 -12.67
CA PRO A 11 11.79 6.27 -12.53
C PRO A 11 12.48 6.23 -13.90
N THR A 12 13.74 6.65 -13.95
CA THR A 12 14.62 6.35 -15.09
C THR A 12 14.83 4.83 -15.23
N PRO A 13 15.30 4.32 -16.37
CA PRO A 13 15.59 2.88 -16.52
C PRO A 13 16.51 2.31 -15.43
N GLU A 14 17.53 3.07 -15.03
CA GLU A 14 18.52 2.71 -14.00
C GLU A 14 17.84 2.67 -12.62
N GLN A 15 17.07 3.71 -12.28
CA GLN A 15 16.29 3.76 -11.06
C GLN A 15 15.27 2.62 -11.00
N GLU A 16 14.59 2.32 -12.11
CA GLU A 16 13.61 1.25 -12.17
C GLU A 16 14.25 -0.12 -11.95
N SER A 17 15.41 -0.37 -12.56
CA SER A 17 16.19 -1.60 -12.35
C SER A 17 16.55 -1.80 -10.87
N LEU A 18 17.14 -0.76 -10.25
CA LEU A 18 17.51 -0.78 -8.83
C LEU A 18 16.30 -0.97 -7.90
N LEU A 19 15.21 -0.23 -8.15
CA LEU A 19 13.99 -0.34 -7.36
C LEU A 19 13.36 -1.73 -7.48
N ARG A 20 13.33 -2.32 -8.69
CA ARG A 20 12.83 -3.69 -8.90
C ARG A 20 13.69 -4.72 -8.19
N ARG A 21 15.02 -4.55 -8.19
CA ARG A 21 15.95 -5.40 -7.42
C ARG A 21 15.67 -5.28 -5.93
N THR A 22 15.53 -4.05 -5.42
CA THR A 22 15.20 -3.77 -4.01
C THR A 22 13.88 -4.43 -3.59
N LEU A 23 12.80 -4.25 -4.36
CA LEU A 23 11.51 -4.92 -4.10
C LEU A 23 11.62 -6.45 -4.17
N GLY A 24 12.49 -6.98 -5.04
CA GLY A 24 12.82 -8.40 -5.12
C GLY A 24 13.47 -8.91 -3.84
N CYS A 25 14.50 -8.23 -3.36
CA CYS A 25 15.23 -8.56 -2.13
C CYS A 25 14.31 -8.48 -0.91
N VAL A 26 13.53 -7.41 -0.76
CA VAL A 26 12.55 -7.26 0.34
C VAL A 26 11.52 -8.39 0.33
N ARG A 27 11.04 -8.79 -0.85
CA ARG A 27 10.10 -9.92 -1.00
C ARG A 27 10.75 -11.23 -0.58
N LEU A 28 11.99 -11.48 -1.01
CA LEU A 28 12.73 -12.70 -0.67
C LEU A 28 12.95 -12.80 0.84
N VAL A 29 13.50 -11.74 1.45
CA VAL A 29 13.75 -11.67 2.90
C VAL A 29 12.47 -11.88 3.70
N TYR A 30 11.37 -11.22 3.32
CA TYR A 30 10.07 -11.42 3.96
C TYR A 30 9.60 -12.88 3.86
N ASN A 31 9.69 -13.47 2.66
CA ASN A 31 9.23 -14.83 2.40
C ASN A 31 10.08 -15.87 3.13
N LYS A 32 11.41 -15.72 3.12
CA LYS A 32 12.32 -16.60 3.83
C LYS A 32 12.08 -16.51 5.34
N ALA A 33 11.95 -15.31 5.90
CA ALA A 33 11.61 -15.12 7.31
C ALA A 33 10.23 -15.69 7.69
N LEU A 34 9.22 -15.56 6.82
CA LEU A 34 7.93 -16.20 7.05
C LEU A 34 8.09 -17.72 7.09
N HIS A 35 8.82 -18.30 6.14
CA HIS A 35 9.10 -19.73 6.10
C HIS A 35 9.80 -20.21 7.37
N GLU A 36 10.91 -19.59 7.79
CA GLU A 36 11.63 -19.97 9.03
C GLU A 36 10.73 -19.93 10.26
N ARG A 37 9.93 -18.86 10.42
CA ARG A 37 8.99 -18.74 11.55
C ARG A 37 7.91 -19.82 11.52
N THR A 38 7.41 -20.14 10.32
CA THR A 38 6.41 -21.19 10.14
C THR A 38 7.02 -22.55 10.48
N GLN A 39 8.19 -22.91 9.94
CA GLN A 39 8.86 -24.18 10.21
C GLN A 39 9.20 -24.35 11.69
N ALA A 40 9.84 -23.35 12.32
CA ALA A 40 10.20 -23.44 13.72
C ALA A 40 8.99 -23.68 14.65
N TRP A 41 7.84 -23.09 14.33
CA TRP A 41 6.61 -23.38 15.08
C TRP A 41 6.08 -24.79 14.83
N TYR A 42 5.96 -25.21 13.57
CA TYR A 42 5.38 -26.52 13.24
C TYR A 42 6.27 -27.70 13.63
N GLU A 43 7.60 -27.55 13.59
CA GLU A 43 8.55 -28.63 13.87
C GLU A 43 9.01 -28.62 15.33
N LYS A 44 9.26 -27.44 15.90
CA LYS A 44 9.92 -27.29 17.21
C LYS A 44 9.05 -26.59 18.26
N GLN A 45 7.87 -26.09 17.90
CA GLN A 45 7.03 -25.23 18.75
C GLN A 45 7.75 -23.96 19.24
N GLU A 46 8.74 -23.50 18.47
CA GLU A 46 9.55 -22.34 18.83
C GLU A 46 9.00 -21.04 18.24
N ARG A 47 8.98 -19.97 19.04
CA ARG A 47 8.56 -18.64 18.59
C ARG A 47 9.74 -17.84 18.09
N ILE A 48 9.88 -17.77 16.77
CA ILE A 48 10.84 -16.89 16.12
C ILE A 48 10.22 -15.50 15.91
N GLY A 49 10.84 -14.48 16.52
CA GLY A 49 10.44 -13.09 16.44
C GLY A 49 11.32 -12.26 15.51
N TYR A 50 11.15 -10.93 15.57
CA TYR A 50 11.92 -9.97 14.76
C TYR A 50 13.43 -10.10 15.00
N ALA A 51 13.86 -10.14 16.27
CA ALA A 51 15.26 -10.21 16.64
C ALA A 51 15.97 -11.39 15.97
N GLN A 52 15.42 -12.60 16.09
CA GLN A 52 16.00 -13.79 15.47
C GLN A 52 16.04 -13.68 13.95
N THR A 53 14.94 -13.26 13.30
CA THR A 53 14.93 -13.08 11.83
C THR A 53 15.88 -11.98 11.35
N SER A 54 16.16 -10.98 12.19
CA SER A 54 17.12 -9.92 11.90
C SER A 54 18.55 -10.45 11.96
N SER A 55 18.87 -11.30 12.94
CA SER A 55 20.16 -12.00 13.00
C SER A 55 20.34 -12.95 11.82
N MET A 56 19.30 -13.71 11.46
CA MET A 56 19.32 -14.57 10.27
C MET A 56 19.58 -13.78 8.99
N LEU A 57 18.99 -12.58 8.83
CA LEU A 57 19.24 -11.71 7.69
C LEU A 57 20.73 -11.31 7.58
N THR A 58 21.41 -11.09 8.70
CA THR A 58 22.86 -10.82 8.70
C THR A 58 23.64 -12.01 8.16
N GLU A 59 23.29 -13.23 8.55
CA GLU A 59 23.94 -14.45 8.04
C GLU A 59 23.58 -14.71 6.58
N TRP A 60 22.33 -14.50 6.16
CA TRP A 60 21.91 -14.65 4.77
C TRP A 60 22.72 -13.75 3.83
N LYS A 61 23.09 -12.53 4.25
CA LYS A 61 23.90 -11.63 3.42
C LYS A 61 25.33 -12.11 3.20
N LYS A 62 25.82 -13.06 3.99
CA LYS A 62 27.16 -13.66 3.86
C LYS A 62 27.15 -14.92 3.00
N GLN A 63 25.97 -15.49 2.71
CA GLN A 63 25.84 -16.67 1.86
C GLN A 63 26.04 -16.27 0.40
N GLU A 64 26.86 -17.03 -0.33
CA GLU A 64 27.17 -16.78 -1.75
C GLU A 64 25.90 -16.64 -2.60
N GLU A 65 24.91 -17.51 -2.40
CA GLU A 65 23.64 -17.48 -3.14
C GLU A 65 22.79 -16.22 -2.88
N LEU A 66 23.03 -15.50 -1.77
CA LEU A 66 22.24 -14.37 -1.31
C LEU A 66 23.07 -13.08 -1.17
N GLU A 67 24.32 -13.09 -1.67
CA GLU A 67 25.22 -11.93 -1.59
C GLU A 67 24.64 -10.70 -2.29
N PHE A 68 23.82 -10.91 -3.34
CA PHE A 68 23.12 -9.84 -4.06
C PHE A 68 22.21 -8.96 -3.16
N LEU A 69 21.88 -9.42 -1.95
CA LEU A 69 21.18 -8.59 -0.95
C LEU A 69 22.00 -7.36 -0.53
N ASN A 70 23.31 -7.35 -0.74
CA ASN A 70 24.21 -6.23 -0.46
C ASN A 70 24.25 -5.18 -1.59
N GLU A 71 23.72 -5.51 -2.78
CA GLU A 71 23.68 -4.58 -3.91
C GLU A 71 22.62 -3.47 -3.75
N VAL A 72 21.63 -3.69 -2.88
CA VAL A 72 20.54 -2.77 -2.61
C VAL A 72 20.77 -2.03 -1.29
N SER A 73 20.01 -0.95 -1.04
CA SER A 73 20.03 -0.32 0.27
C SER A 73 19.73 -1.34 1.37
N CYS A 74 20.53 -1.33 2.44
CA CYS A 74 20.39 -2.28 3.54
C CYS A 74 19.11 -2.04 4.37
N VAL A 75 18.56 -0.82 4.36
CA VAL A 75 17.45 -0.39 5.23
C VAL A 75 16.10 -1.03 4.88
N PRO A 76 15.68 -1.13 3.60
CA PRO A 76 14.44 -1.81 3.24
C PRO A 76 14.35 -3.28 3.68
N LEU A 77 15.47 -3.99 3.83
CA LEU A 77 15.45 -5.44 4.13
C LEU A 77 14.96 -5.72 5.56
N PRO A 78 15.56 -5.17 6.64
CA PRO A 78 15.00 -5.27 7.99
C PRO A 78 13.60 -4.66 8.09
N GLN A 79 13.28 -3.61 7.32
CA GLN A 79 11.93 -3.04 7.35
C GLN A 79 10.88 -4.01 6.81
N GLY A 80 11.24 -4.85 5.83
CA GLY A 80 10.42 -5.99 5.42
C GLY A 80 10.12 -6.96 6.56
N LEU A 81 11.10 -7.24 7.43
CA LEU A 81 10.92 -8.07 8.63
C LEU A 81 10.05 -7.39 9.69
N ARG A 82 10.16 -6.07 9.86
CA ARG A 82 9.26 -5.33 10.76
C ARG A 82 7.81 -5.39 10.29
N HIS A 83 7.57 -5.27 8.99
CA HIS A 83 6.23 -5.45 8.42
C HIS A 83 5.69 -6.86 8.64
N LEU A 84 6.54 -7.90 8.58
CA LEU A 84 6.16 -9.27 8.92
C LEU A 84 5.80 -9.39 10.40
N GLN A 85 6.57 -8.76 11.29
CA GLN A 85 6.26 -8.72 12.72
C GLN A 85 4.89 -8.10 12.97
N THR A 86 4.60 -6.94 12.37
CA THR A 86 3.28 -6.30 12.46
C THR A 86 2.16 -7.21 11.94
N ALA A 87 2.40 -7.97 10.86
CA ALA A 87 1.42 -8.93 10.34
C ALA A 87 1.12 -10.05 11.34
N PHE A 88 2.15 -10.58 12.02
CA PHE A 88 1.96 -11.56 13.10
C PHE A 88 1.25 -10.96 14.31
N THR A 89 1.63 -9.76 14.76
CA THR A 89 0.95 -9.06 15.86
C THR A 89 -0.54 -8.90 15.58
N ASN A 90 -0.90 -8.50 14.36
CA ASN A 90 -2.31 -8.37 13.96
C ASN A 90 -3.02 -9.73 13.84
N PHE A 91 -2.32 -10.78 13.43
CA PHE A 91 -2.86 -12.15 13.41
C PHE A 91 -3.18 -12.65 14.82
N PHE A 92 -2.25 -12.55 15.77
CA PHE A 92 -2.46 -12.97 17.15
C PHE A 92 -3.52 -12.11 17.87
N ALA A 93 -3.65 -10.84 17.50
CA ALA A 93 -4.74 -9.98 17.98
C ALA A 93 -6.11 -10.28 17.32
N GLY A 94 -6.23 -11.32 16.47
CA GLY A 94 -7.48 -11.69 15.79
C GLY A 94 -7.94 -10.72 14.71
N ARG A 95 -7.12 -9.73 14.32
CA ARG A 95 -7.48 -8.68 13.35
C ARG A 95 -7.32 -9.14 11.91
N THR A 96 -6.38 -10.04 11.65
CA THR A 96 -6.07 -10.55 10.31
C THR A 96 -5.85 -12.06 10.32
N LYS A 97 -5.95 -12.69 9.15
CA LYS A 97 -5.53 -14.09 8.96
C LYS A 97 -4.01 -14.23 9.02
N TYR A 98 -3.52 -15.47 9.07
CA TYR A 98 -2.10 -15.79 9.05
C TYR A 98 -1.38 -15.10 7.86
N PRO A 99 -0.15 -14.58 8.04
CA PRO A 99 0.61 -13.94 6.98
C PRO A 99 0.87 -14.89 5.80
N ASN A 100 0.78 -14.38 4.57
CA ASN A 100 0.99 -15.17 3.35
C ASN A 100 2.29 -14.77 2.64
N PHE A 101 2.85 -15.69 1.85
CA PHE A 101 3.96 -15.40 0.96
C PHE A 101 3.62 -14.28 -0.04
N ARG A 102 4.52 -13.32 -0.15
CA ARG A 102 4.43 -12.21 -1.12
C ARG A 102 4.77 -12.72 -2.52
N LYS A 103 3.97 -12.31 -3.51
CA LYS A 103 4.12 -12.74 -4.91
C LYS A 103 4.65 -11.61 -5.80
N LYS A 104 5.64 -11.90 -6.66
CA LYS A 104 6.29 -10.89 -7.56
C LYS A 104 5.29 -10.09 -8.40
N HIS A 105 4.28 -10.76 -8.95
CA HIS A 105 3.29 -10.14 -9.84
C HIS A 105 2.23 -9.27 -9.12
N GLN A 106 2.22 -9.26 -7.78
CA GLN A 106 1.38 -8.36 -6.97
C GLN A 106 2.06 -7.00 -6.72
N GLY A 107 3.23 -6.77 -7.32
CA GLY A 107 4.03 -5.59 -7.09
C GLY A 107 4.87 -5.73 -5.82
N GLY A 108 4.99 -4.66 -5.05
CA GLY A 108 5.72 -4.65 -3.79
C GLY A 108 5.94 -3.23 -3.27
N SER A 109 6.44 -3.13 -2.05
CA SER A 109 6.91 -1.87 -1.49
C SER A 109 8.23 -2.05 -0.75
N ALA A 110 9.03 -0.99 -0.77
CA ALA A 110 10.25 -0.83 0.00
C ALA A 110 10.15 0.48 0.77
N GLU A 111 10.45 0.42 2.05
CA GLU A 111 10.39 1.57 2.95
C GLU A 111 11.82 1.97 3.33
N PHE A 112 12.08 3.26 3.27
CA PHE A 112 13.36 3.92 3.48
C PHE A 112 13.18 4.92 4.63
N THR A 113 13.96 4.75 5.70
CA THR A 113 14.03 5.69 6.82
C THR A 113 15.08 6.77 6.56
N LYS A 114 15.21 7.78 7.44
CA LYS A 114 16.09 8.95 7.27
C LYS A 114 17.53 8.63 6.81
N SER A 115 18.10 7.50 7.20
CA SER A 115 19.47 7.11 6.77
C SER A 115 19.56 6.60 5.33
N ALA A 116 18.43 6.28 4.68
CA ALA A 116 18.38 5.65 3.37
C ALA A 116 17.72 6.52 2.28
N PHE A 117 17.46 7.79 2.58
CA PHE A 117 17.07 8.78 1.59
C PHE A 117 17.55 10.18 2.01
N LYS A 118 17.67 11.10 1.05
CA LYS A 118 17.93 12.52 1.29
C LYS A 118 16.77 13.34 0.73
N PHE A 119 16.38 14.39 1.44
CA PHE A 119 15.43 15.39 0.97
C PHE A 119 16.16 16.73 0.87
N LYS A 120 16.38 17.20 -0.36
CA LYS A 120 17.11 18.44 -0.65
C LYS A 120 16.39 19.16 -1.79
N ASP A 121 16.23 20.48 -1.70
CA ASP A 121 15.62 21.31 -2.75
C ASP A 121 14.24 20.79 -3.20
N LYS A 122 13.44 20.30 -2.25
CA LYS A 122 12.13 19.65 -2.48
C LYS A 122 12.19 18.41 -3.38
N GLN A 123 13.36 17.78 -3.52
CA GLN A 123 13.59 16.54 -4.25
C GLN A 123 13.99 15.40 -3.30
N ILE A 124 13.63 14.17 -3.68
CA ILE A 124 13.96 12.96 -2.91
C ILE A 124 14.99 12.13 -3.66
N TYR A 125 16.11 11.87 -2.99
CA TYR A 125 17.15 10.96 -3.42
C TYR A 125 17.07 9.71 -2.56
N LEU A 126 17.00 8.53 -3.18
CA LEU A 126 17.09 7.27 -2.44
C LEU A 126 18.54 6.82 -2.36
N ALA A 127 18.89 6.09 -1.29
CA ALA A 127 20.18 5.43 -1.20
C ALA A 127 20.44 4.56 -2.45
N LYS A 128 21.66 4.63 -2.98
CA LYS A 128 22.12 3.99 -4.24
C LYS A 128 21.50 4.58 -5.53
N CYS A 129 20.67 5.62 -5.46
CA CYS A 129 20.32 6.45 -6.61
C CYS A 129 21.20 7.71 -6.64
N THR A 130 21.81 8.01 -7.79
CA THR A 130 22.57 9.25 -8.01
C THR A 130 21.64 10.44 -8.25
N GLU A 131 20.59 10.22 -9.03
CA GLU A 131 19.60 11.23 -9.41
C GLU A 131 18.38 11.23 -8.48
N PRO A 132 17.71 12.39 -8.34
CA PRO A 132 16.45 12.47 -7.61
C PRO A 132 15.36 11.66 -8.31
N LEU A 133 14.36 11.21 -7.56
CA LEU A 133 13.20 10.54 -8.15
C LEU A 133 12.37 11.55 -8.97
N PRO A 134 11.99 11.24 -10.22
CA PRO A 134 11.11 12.08 -11.05
C PRO A 134 9.65 12.05 -10.55
N ILE A 135 9.39 12.74 -9.44
CA ILE A 135 8.10 12.81 -8.77
C ILE A 135 7.20 13.83 -9.48
N ARG A 136 5.95 13.44 -9.75
CA ARG A 136 4.89 14.36 -10.16
C ARG A 136 4.24 14.94 -8.90
N TRP A 137 4.70 16.12 -8.52
CA TRP A 137 4.15 16.88 -7.40
C TRP A 137 2.75 17.39 -7.73
N SER A 138 1.76 16.91 -6.99
CA SER A 138 0.37 17.37 -7.08
C SER A 138 -0.03 18.28 -5.92
N ARG A 139 0.86 18.47 -4.94
CA ARG A 139 0.69 19.28 -3.74
C ARG A 139 2.05 19.85 -3.36
N GLN A 140 2.07 21.08 -2.87
CA GLN A 140 3.27 21.63 -2.25
C GLN A 140 3.47 21.02 -0.88
N ILE A 141 4.71 20.64 -0.57
CA ILE A 141 5.11 20.26 0.80
C ILE A 141 5.44 21.57 1.52
N PRO A 142 4.85 21.84 2.70
CA PRO A 142 5.21 23.03 3.49
C PRO A 142 6.71 23.04 3.80
N GLU A 143 7.34 24.21 3.79
CA GLU A 143 8.81 24.31 3.91
C GLU A 143 9.35 23.84 5.26
N ALA A 144 8.53 23.95 6.31
CA ALA A 144 8.84 23.45 7.65
C ALA A 144 8.70 21.91 7.79
N CYS A 145 8.22 21.20 6.77
CA CYS A 145 7.95 19.76 6.88
C CYS A 145 9.16 18.92 6.41
N GLU A 146 9.82 18.27 7.36
CA GLU A 146 10.81 17.25 7.03
C GLU A 146 10.18 15.86 6.90
N PRO A 147 10.51 15.11 5.84
CA PRO A 147 10.08 13.72 5.72
C PRO A 147 10.79 12.83 6.75
N SER A 148 10.02 11.98 7.44
CA SER A 148 10.55 10.98 8.37
C SER A 148 10.79 9.63 7.68
N THR A 149 9.90 9.24 6.79
CA THR A 149 9.94 7.96 6.08
C THR A 149 9.42 8.09 4.66
N VAL A 150 10.07 7.39 3.73
CA VAL A 150 9.66 7.30 2.33
C VAL A 150 9.38 5.84 1.98
N THR A 151 8.20 5.55 1.42
CA THR A 151 7.84 4.21 0.95
C THR A 151 7.61 4.24 -0.55
N VAL A 152 8.47 3.55 -1.30
CA VAL A 152 8.27 3.30 -2.73
C VAL A 152 7.41 2.07 -2.92
N ARG A 153 6.43 2.15 -3.83
CA ARG A 153 5.50 1.07 -4.16
C ARG A 153 5.36 0.89 -5.67
N LEU A 154 5.51 -0.35 -6.12
CA LEU A 154 5.11 -0.79 -7.45
C LEU A 154 3.74 -1.47 -7.36
N HIS A 155 2.78 -1.00 -8.14
CA HIS A 155 1.48 -1.65 -8.27
C HIS A 155 1.51 -2.77 -9.32
N PRO A 156 0.61 -3.78 -9.21
CA PRO A 156 0.45 -4.83 -10.23
C PRO A 156 0.22 -4.30 -11.65
N SER A 157 -0.30 -3.07 -11.79
CA SER A 157 -0.54 -2.40 -13.06
C SER A 157 0.71 -1.79 -13.72
N GLY A 158 1.87 -1.83 -13.04
CA GLY A 158 3.13 -1.23 -13.51
C GLY A 158 3.36 0.20 -13.01
N ARG A 159 2.50 0.70 -12.12
CA ARG A 159 2.54 2.07 -11.61
C ARG A 159 3.47 2.20 -10.40
N TRP A 160 4.44 3.10 -10.46
CA TRP A 160 5.26 3.54 -9.33
C TRP A 160 4.63 4.69 -8.52
N HIS A 161 4.51 4.52 -7.20
CA HIS A 161 4.13 5.57 -6.27
C HIS A 161 5.16 5.69 -5.16
N ILE A 162 5.35 6.91 -4.69
CA ILE A 162 6.10 7.21 -3.49
C ILE A 162 5.10 7.72 -2.44
N SER A 163 5.18 7.20 -1.23
CA SER A 163 4.45 7.70 -0.07
C SER A 163 5.46 8.35 0.86
N ILE A 164 5.29 9.62 1.15
CA ILE A 164 6.23 10.39 1.97
C ILE A 164 5.49 10.75 3.25
N ARG A 165 6.03 10.33 4.40
CA ARG A 165 5.51 10.66 5.71
C ARG A 165 6.21 11.91 6.23
N PHE A 166 5.43 12.89 6.65
CA PHE A 166 5.90 14.14 7.26
C PHE A 166 5.23 14.30 8.62
N ASP A 167 5.88 15.00 9.53
CA ASP A 167 5.18 15.65 10.63
C ASP A 167 4.83 17.07 10.20
N ASP A 168 3.52 17.33 10.07
CA ASP A 168 3.01 18.61 9.60
C ASP A 168 2.48 19.41 10.80
N PRO A 169 3.23 20.42 11.29
CA PRO A 169 2.79 21.29 12.39
C PRO A 169 1.81 22.37 11.91
N THR A 170 1.61 22.53 10.60
CA THR A 170 0.79 23.62 10.04
C THR A 170 -0.69 23.27 9.93
N ILE A 171 -1.06 22.02 10.18
CA ILE A 171 -2.46 21.57 10.17
C ILE A 171 -3.18 22.20 11.36
N LYS A 172 -3.97 23.23 11.07
CA LYS A 172 -4.87 23.87 12.03
C LYS A 172 -6.25 23.22 11.98
N PRO A 173 -6.97 23.11 13.12
CA PRO A 173 -8.38 22.74 13.10
C PRO A 173 -9.16 23.74 12.24
N LEU A 174 -10.23 23.26 11.61
CA LEU A 174 -11.18 24.13 10.92
C LEU A 174 -11.92 25.01 11.94
N PRO A 175 -12.45 26.17 11.53
CA PRO A 175 -13.34 26.95 12.39
C PRO A 175 -14.48 26.08 12.92
N PRO A 176 -14.86 26.21 14.19
CA PRO A 176 -15.92 25.40 14.77
C PRO A 176 -17.25 25.70 14.08
N THR A 177 -18.10 24.68 13.99
CA THR A 177 -19.47 24.76 13.48
C THR A 177 -20.39 24.00 14.43
N ASP A 178 -21.66 24.36 14.51
CA ASP A 178 -22.64 23.63 15.34
C ASP A 178 -23.31 22.48 14.57
N LYS A 179 -22.92 22.25 13.32
CA LYS A 179 -23.51 21.22 12.47
C LYS A 179 -23.06 19.83 12.90
N ALA A 180 -24.03 18.96 13.12
CA ALA A 180 -23.85 17.54 13.37
C ALA A 180 -24.61 16.75 12.32
N ILE A 181 -23.98 15.72 11.74
CA ILE A 181 -24.59 14.87 10.73
C ILE A 181 -24.46 13.39 11.12
N GLY A 182 -25.57 12.66 11.03
CA GLY A 182 -25.58 11.21 11.09
C GLY A 182 -25.36 10.62 9.70
N ILE A 183 -24.56 9.57 9.61
CA ILE A 183 -24.30 8.83 8.36
C ILE A 183 -24.70 7.37 8.53
N ASP A 184 -25.58 6.91 7.65
CA ASP A 184 -25.98 5.52 7.44
C ASP A 184 -25.37 4.99 6.13
N LEU A 185 -24.77 3.81 6.16
CA LEU A 185 -24.07 3.22 5.01
C LEU A 185 -24.89 2.08 4.40
N GLY A 186 -25.48 2.33 3.24
CA GLY A 186 -26.28 1.35 2.51
C GLY A 186 -25.54 0.60 1.39
N ILE A 187 -26.21 -0.44 0.87
CA ILE A 187 -25.79 -1.15 -0.36
C ILE A 187 -26.30 -0.44 -1.61
N SER A 188 -27.54 0.07 -1.56
CA SER A 188 -28.22 0.79 -2.65
C SER A 188 -27.74 2.24 -2.78
N SER A 189 -27.66 2.95 -1.65
CA SER A 189 -27.07 4.29 -1.51
C SER A 189 -25.78 4.16 -0.70
N LEU A 190 -24.70 4.81 -1.15
CA LEU A 190 -23.40 4.71 -0.48
C LEU A 190 -23.42 5.33 0.91
N VAL A 191 -24.08 6.48 1.04
CA VAL A 191 -24.29 7.23 2.27
C VAL A 191 -25.70 7.80 2.24
N ILE A 192 -26.43 7.65 3.33
CA ILE A 192 -27.65 8.41 3.63
C ILE A 192 -27.33 9.27 4.84
N THR A 193 -27.59 10.56 4.75
CA THR A 193 -27.36 11.49 5.87
C THR A 193 -28.63 11.69 6.68
N SER A 194 -28.49 12.11 7.94
CA SER A 194 -29.61 12.51 8.81
C SER A 194 -30.46 13.63 8.21
N ASP A 195 -29.86 14.47 7.37
CA ASP A 195 -30.51 15.60 6.71
C ASP A 195 -31.32 15.17 5.47
N GLY A 196 -31.32 13.87 5.17
CA GLY A 196 -32.07 13.27 4.06
C GLY A 196 -31.29 13.16 2.75
N ASP A 197 -30.06 13.70 2.67
CA ASP A 197 -29.23 13.58 1.47
C ASP A 197 -28.82 12.13 1.24
N LYS A 198 -29.05 11.67 0.01
CA LYS A 198 -28.69 10.31 -0.44
C LYS A 198 -27.57 10.40 -1.46
N VAL A 199 -26.37 10.04 -1.04
CA VAL A 199 -25.24 9.88 -1.95
C VAL A 199 -25.35 8.50 -2.59
N SER A 200 -25.80 8.48 -3.85
CA SER A 200 -25.88 7.24 -4.62
C SER A 200 -24.50 6.58 -4.74
N ASN A 201 -24.45 5.26 -4.69
CA ASN A 201 -23.23 4.55 -5.06
C ASN A 201 -23.04 4.75 -6.57
N PRO A 202 -21.96 5.40 -7.04
CA PRO A 202 -21.85 5.87 -8.42
C PRO A 202 -21.74 4.74 -9.47
N LYS A 203 -21.95 3.46 -9.10
CA LYS A 203 -21.95 2.27 -9.95
C LYS A 203 -20.75 2.20 -10.91
N HIS A 204 -19.64 2.87 -10.59
CA HIS A 204 -18.40 2.87 -11.39
C HIS A 204 -17.93 1.44 -11.65
N PHE A 205 -18.21 0.54 -10.71
CA PHE A 205 -17.92 -0.88 -10.84
C PHE A 205 -18.64 -1.53 -12.03
N THR A 206 -19.92 -1.25 -12.27
CA THR A 206 -20.73 -1.91 -13.30
C THR A 206 -20.19 -1.64 -14.72
N LYS A 207 -19.82 -0.38 -15.01
CA LYS A 207 -19.22 0.01 -16.30
C LYS A 207 -17.87 -0.68 -16.54
N HIS A 208 -17.06 -0.84 -15.51
CA HIS A 208 -15.78 -1.54 -15.61
C HIS A 208 -15.89 -3.06 -15.53
N TYR A 209 -17.00 -3.59 -14.99
CA TYR A 209 -17.19 -5.01 -14.73
C TYR A 209 -17.19 -5.84 -16.02
N GLN A 210 -17.91 -5.42 -17.06
CA GLN A 210 -17.92 -6.15 -18.32
C GLN A 210 -16.52 -6.25 -18.94
N ARG A 211 -15.77 -5.14 -18.92
CA ARG A 211 -14.38 -5.08 -19.41
C ARG A 211 -13.47 -5.95 -18.55
N LEU A 212 -13.63 -5.94 -17.23
CA LEU A 212 -12.88 -6.78 -16.30
C LEU A 212 -13.17 -8.26 -16.55
N ARG A 213 -14.44 -8.65 -16.64
CA ARG A 213 -14.86 -10.03 -16.92
C ARG A 213 -14.23 -10.57 -18.20
N ARG A 214 -14.29 -9.80 -19.30
CA ARG A 214 -13.66 -10.17 -20.57
C ARG A 214 -12.14 -10.32 -20.44
N ALA A 215 -11.48 -9.37 -19.77
CA ALA A 215 -10.03 -9.42 -19.55
C ALA A 215 -9.60 -10.60 -18.66
N SER A 216 -10.36 -10.90 -17.60
CA SER A 216 -10.12 -12.03 -16.70
C SER A 216 -10.33 -13.38 -17.41
N LYS A 217 -11.39 -13.52 -18.23
CA LYS A 217 -11.62 -14.71 -19.06
C LYS A 217 -10.51 -14.92 -20.09
N ASN A 218 -9.99 -13.84 -20.68
CA ASN A 218 -8.85 -13.93 -21.58
C ASN A 218 -7.59 -14.38 -20.81
N LEU A 219 -7.33 -13.82 -19.62
CA LEU A 219 -6.21 -14.20 -18.77
C LEU A 219 -6.26 -15.68 -18.35
N SER A 220 -7.42 -16.20 -17.96
CA SER A 220 -7.56 -17.59 -17.49
C SER A 220 -7.27 -18.61 -18.59
N ARG A 221 -7.56 -18.27 -19.85
CA ARG A 221 -7.27 -19.09 -21.04
C ARG A 221 -5.80 -19.07 -21.47
N LYS A 222 -4.96 -18.17 -20.94
CA LYS A 222 -3.54 -18.12 -21.33
C LYS A 222 -2.71 -19.15 -20.55
N LYS A 223 -1.79 -19.83 -21.24
CA LYS A 223 -0.81 -20.75 -20.66
C LYS A 223 -0.06 -20.10 -19.49
N LYS A 224 -0.06 -20.77 -18.33
CA LYS A 224 0.70 -20.36 -17.14
C LYS A 224 2.18 -20.15 -17.52
N GLY A 225 2.80 -19.10 -16.98
CA GLY A 225 4.19 -18.74 -17.28
C GLY A 225 4.45 -18.04 -18.63
N SER A 226 3.51 -18.05 -19.58
CA SER A 226 3.76 -17.44 -20.90
C SER A 226 3.84 -15.90 -20.86
N LYS A 227 4.66 -15.31 -21.75
CA LYS A 227 4.72 -13.84 -21.96
C LYS A 227 3.35 -13.23 -22.27
N ASN A 228 2.51 -13.97 -23.01
CA ASN A 228 1.14 -13.56 -23.34
C ASN A 228 0.22 -13.53 -22.11
N ARG A 229 0.38 -14.46 -21.17
CA ARG A 229 -0.34 -14.43 -19.89
C ARG A 229 0.07 -13.21 -19.06
N GLU A 230 1.35 -12.86 -19.05
CA GLU A 230 1.84 -11.68 -18.32
C GLU A 230 1.26 -10.39 -18.89
N LYS A 231 1.23 -10.24 -20.23
CA LYS A 231 0.53 -9.12 -20.89
C LYS A 231 -0.95 -9.05 -20.51
N ALA A 232 -1.66 -10.19 -20.50
CA ALA A 232 -3.05 -10.26 -20.09
C ALA A 232 -3.26 -9.91 -18.60
N ARG A 233 -2.33 -10.32 -17.72
CA ARG A 233 -2.35 -10.02 -16.28
C ARG A 233 -2.24 -8.52 -16.06
N ILE A 234 -1.31 -7.86 -16.73
CA ILE A 234 -1.15 -6.39 -16.65
C ILE A 234 -2.43 -5.69 -17.10
N LYS A 235 -3.10 -6.17 -18.16
CA LYS A 235 -4.38 -5.60 -18.63
C LYS A 235 -5.47 -5.68 -17.56
N VAL A 236 -5.61 -6.84 -16.90
CA VAL A 236 -6.53 -7.02 -15.76
C VAL A 236 -6.15 -6.08 -14.61
N ALA A 237 -4.87 -5.99 -14.26
CA ALA A 237 -4.39 -5.12 -13.20
C ALA A 237 -4.64 -3.63 -13.47
N LYS A 238 -4.52 -3.17 -14.73
CA LYS A 238 -4.85 -1.80 -15.13
C LYS A 238 -6.33 -1.49 -14.95
N ILE A 239 -7.23 -2.44 -15.25
CA ILE A 239 -8.67 -2.26 -15.04
C ILE A 239 -8.98 -2.18 -13.54
N HIS A 240 -8.40 -3.07 -12.72
CA HIS A 240 -8.54 -2.99 -11.27
C HIS A 240 -8.04 -1.66 -10.72
N ALA A 241 -6.89 -1.17 -11.20
CA ALA A 241 -6.35 0.13 -10.82
C ALA A 241 -7.35 1.26 -11.10
N GLN A 242 -7.96 1.31 -12.30
CA GLN A 242 -8.98 2.31 -12.64
C GLN A 242 -10.19 2.25 -11.71
N ILE A 243 -10.68 1.05 -11.37
CA ILE A 243 -11.79 0.86 -10.42
C ILE A 243 -11.40 1.38 -9.03
N THR A 244 -10.20 1.02 -8.55
CA THR A 244 -9.69 1.48 -7.26
C THR A 244 -9.53 2.99 -7.20
N ASP A 245 -8.98 3.60 -8.25
CA ASP A 245 -8.78 5.06 -8.29
C ASP A 245 -10.12 5.80 -8.31
N SER A 246 -11.09 5.34 -9.12
CA SER A 246 -12.43 5.95 -9.18
C SER A 246 -13.16 5.86 -7.83
N ARG A 247 -13.06 4.71 -7.15
CA ARG A 247 -13.62 4.54 -5.81
C ARG A 247 -12.95 5.47 -4.79
N LYS A 248 -11.62 5.58 -4.83
CA LYS A 248 -10.88 6.45 -3.92
C LYS A 248 -11.20 7.92 -4.14
N ASP A 249 -11.27 8.36 -5.39
CA ASP A 249 -11.61 9.75 -5.74
C ASP A 249 -12.98 10.14 -5.17
N HIS A 250 -14.01 9.32 -5.44
CA HIS A 250 -15.35 9.54 -4.93
C HIS A 250 -15.39 9.58 -3.40
N LEU A 251 -14.78 8.59 -2.74
CA LEU A 251 -14.73 8.54 -1.27
C LEU A 251 -13.99 9.75 -0.67
N HIS A 252 -12.85 10.15 -1.24
CA HIS A 252 -12.10 11.30 -0.72
C HIS A 252 -12.84 12.62 -0.91
N LYS A 253 -13.55 12.81 -2.03
CA LYS A 253 -14.39 14.01 -2.24
C LYS A 253 -15.52 14.05 -1.21
N LEU A 254 -16.22 12.93 -1.04
CA LEU A 254 -17.32 12.81 -0.08
C LEU A 254 -16.86 13.05 1.36
N THR A 255 -15.79 12.40 1.81
CA THR A 255 -15.31 12.59 3.18
C THR A 255 -14.74 13.99 3.40
N THR A 256 -14.11 14.60 2.39
CA THR A 256 -13.65 15.99 2.48
C THR A 256 -14.80 16.97 2.61
N GLN A 257 -15.89 16.74 1.87
CA GLN A 257 -17.11 17.53 1.97
C GLN A 257 -17.71 17.42 3.37
N LEU A 258 -17.95 16.19 3.84
CA LEU A 258 -18.54 15.92 5.15
C LEU A 258 -17.75 16.55 6.30
N VAL A 259 -16.42 16.45 6.28
CA VAL A 259 -15.54 17.02 7.31
C VAL A 259 -15.49 18.55 7.25
N ARG A 260 -15.68 19.16 6.07
CA ARG A 260 -15.70 20.63 5.94
C ARG A 260 -17.03 21.25 6.36
N GLU A 261 -18.12 20.51 6.18
CA GLU A 261 -19.47 21.00 6.41
C GLU A 261 -19.96 20.73 7.84
N ASN A 262 -19.37 19.75 8.55
CA ASN A 262 -19.88 19.27 9.83
C ASN A 262 -18.77 19.20 10.89
N GLN A 263 -19.11 19.63 12.10
CA GLN A 263 -18.24 19.52 13.27
C GLN A 263 -18.30 18.13 13.89
N THR A 264 -19.51 17.56 13.95
CA THR A 264 -19.75 16.23 14.50
C THR A 264 -20.26 15.31 13.40
N ILE A 265 -19.59 14.17 13.22
CA ILE A 265 -20.03 13.13 12.28
C ILE A 265 -20.29 11.87 13.08
N VAL A 266 -21.57 11.47 13.16
CA VAL A 266 -21.99 10.23 13.83
C VAL A 266 -22.09 9.14 12.77
N VAL A 267 -21.38 8.03 12.98
CA VAL A 267 -21.40 6.87 12.09
C VAL A 267 -21.98 5.70 12.87
N GLU A 268 -22.93 4.99 12.26
CA GLU A 268 -23.48 3.78 12.85
C GLU A 268 -22.41 2.71 13.12
N ASN A 269 -22.61 1.91 14.17
CA ASN A 269 -21.80 0.74 14.45
C ASN A 269 -22.20 -0.42 13.53
N LEU A 270 -21.81 -0.30 12.27
CA LEU A 270 -22.24 -1.22 11.23
C LEU A 270 -21.46 -2.54 11.28
N ALA A 271 -22.19 -3.65 11.45
CA ALA A 271 -21.63 -4.98 11.25
C ALA A 271 -21.44 -5.27 9.75
N VAL A 272 -20.44 -4.64 9.11
CA VAL A 272 -20.17 -4.70 7.66
C VAL A 272 -20.13 -6.14 7.12
N LYS A 273 -19.69 -7.11 7.93
CA LYS A 273 -19.68 -8.55 7.58
C LYS A 273 -21.08 -9.11 7.29
N ASN A 274 -22.12 -8.59 7.92
CA ASN A 274 -23.50 -9.06 7.80
C ASN A 274 -24.21 -8.46 6.58
N LEU A 275 -23.88 -7.21 6.20
CA LEU A 275 -24.44 -6.57 5.00
C LEU A 275 -24.02 -7.26 3.69
N VAL A 276 -22.80 -7.81 3.62
CA VAL A 276 -22.31 -8.51 2.42
C VAL A 276 -23.04 -9.84 2.18
N LYS A 277 -23.66 -10.42 3.22
CA LYS A 277 -24.37 -11.71 3.12
C LYS A 277 -25.82 -11.57 2.62
N ASN A 278 -26.46 -10.42 2.87
CA ASN A 278 -27.84 -10.17 2.52
C ASN A 278 -27.95 -8.94 1.60
N PRO A 279 -27.73 -9.11 0.29
CA PRO A 279 -28.22 -8.13 -0.67
C PRO A 279 -29.75 -8.23 -0.66
N LYS A 280 -30.44 -7.31 0.02
CA LYS A 280 -31.84 -7.04 -0.29
C LYS A 280 -31.94 -6.35 -1.64
#